data_AF-A0A1I5DJV3-F1
#
_entry.id   AF-A0A1I5DJV3-F1
#
_cell.length_a   1.000
_cell.length_b   1.000
_cell.length_c   1.000
_cell.angle_alpha   90.00
_cell.angle_beta   90.00
_cell.angle_gamma   90.00
#
_symmetry.space_group_name_H-M   'P 1'
#
loop_
_entity.id
_entity.type
_entity.pdbx_description
1 polymer ?
#
loop_
_entity_poly.entity_id
_entity_poly.type
_entity_poly.pdbx_seq_one_letter_code
_entity_poly.pdbx_strand_id
1 'polypeptide(L)'
;MNIKIPKITACILLSVLPCTVFCQDKIDFSKCKPTMPNPGKFGSDVYTKKTYKGADGNFDYTYQQVMFESACVDVENMTEKEIGQKLRDWWDLYKGKLLIDSWNFNVTYGSIFKYAIYGGVTAFIDDVIYYKFDLNFVDESDGRTVLDYTRDEMKKHEENSAIRKWLKDTYEKLRKAGAKHKSEL
;
A
#
# COMPACT_ATOMS: atom_id res chain seq x y z
N MET A 1 22.46 18.76 -70.25
CA MET A 1 22.48 17.52 -69.42
C MET A 1 21.72 17.81 -68.12
N ASN A 2 20.52 17.26 -67.98
CA ASN A 2 19.65 17.44 -66.81
C ASN A 2 19.76 16.19 -65.92
N ILE A 3 20.33 16.34 -64.72
CA ILE A 3 20.43 15.27 -63.72
C ILE A 3 19.31 15.48 -62.70
N LYS A 4 18.36 14.55 -62.65
CA LYS A 4 17.26 14.51 -61.69
C LYS A 4 17.78 14.04 -60.33
N ILE A 5 17.49 14.79 -59.27
CA ILE A 5 17.74 14.41 -57.87
C ILE A 5 16.58 13.52 -57.39
N PRO A 6 16.82 12.33 -56.82
CA PRO A 6 15.75 11.52 -56.24
C PRO A 6 15.39 12.02 -54.83
N LYS A 7 14.08 12.02 -54.55
CA LYS A 7 13.49 12.31 -53.24
C LYS A 7 13.96 11.26 -52.23
N ILE A 8 14.65 11.69 -51.18
CA ILE A 8 15.00 10.86 -50.03
C ILE A 8 13.76 10.76 -49.15
N THR A 9 13.17 9.56 -49.14
CA THR A 9 12.09 9.16 -48.23
C THR A 9 12.59 9.23 -46.79
N ALA A 10 11.91 10.01 -45.96
CA ALA A 10 12.16 10.09 -44.52
C ALA A 10 11.76 8.78 -43.85
N CYS A 11 12.74 8.00 -43.38
CA CYS A 11 12.50 6.91 -42.44
C CYS A 11 12.20 7.49 -41.07
N ILE A 12 10.92 7.49 -40.70
CA ILE A 12 10.48 7.70 -39.32
C ILE A 12 10.93 6.44 -38.54
N LEU A 13 12.04 6.56 -37.81
CA LEU A 13 12.41 5.61 -36.77
C LEU A 13 11.45 5.82 -35.59
N LEU A 14 10.35 5.06 -35.56
CA LEU A 14 9.65 4.75 -34.32
C LEU A 14 10.60 3.93 -33.46
N SER A 15 11.28 4.57 -32.51
CA SER A 15 11.94 3.86 -31.41
C SER A 15 10.85 3.27 -30.51
N VAL A 16 10.59 2.00 -30.74
CA VAL A 16 9.78 1.14 -29.88
C VAL A 16 10.46 1.12 -28.51
N LEU A 17 9.92 1.85 -27.54
CA LEU A 17 10.31 1.72 -26.14
C LEU A 17 10.04 0.26 -25.74
N PRO A 18 11.06 -0.50 -25.31
CA PRO A 18 10.81 -1.80 -24.73
C PRO A 18 10.01 -1.55 -23.45
N CYS A 19 8.73 -1.93 -23.47
CA CYS A 19 8.01 -2.30 -22.27
C CYS A 19 8.85 -3.41 -21.62
N THR A 20 9.75 -3.04 -20.72
CA THR A 20 10.29 -3.96 -19.73
C THR A 20 9.09 -4.39 -18.90
N VAL A 21 8.44 -5.45 -19.35
CA VAL A 21 7.58 -6.28 -18.52
C VAL A 21 8.45 -6.63 -17.32
N PHE A 22 8.20 -5.95 -16.19
CA PHE A 22 8.71 -6.40 -14.90
C PHE A 22 8.05 -7.76 -14.68
N CYS A 23 8.69 -8.83 -15.16
CA CYS A 23 8.45 -10.14 -14.62
C CYS A 23 8.81 -10.04 -13.15
N GLN A 24 7.80 -9.84 -12.30
CA GLN A 24 7.93 -10.11 -10.88
C GLN A 24 8.27 -11.59 -10.79
N ASP A 25 9.52 -11.90 -10.47
CA ASP A 25 9.94 -13.27 -10.20
C ASP A 25 8.97 -13.86 -9.18
N LYS A 26 8.35 -14.98 -9.55
CA LYS A 26 7.39 -15.65 -8.68
C LYS A 26 8.10 -16.06 -7.39
N ILE A 27 7.38 -15.86 -6.30
CA ILE A 27 7.89 -15.91 -4.93
C ILE A 27 8.46 -17.28 -4.59
N ASP A 28 9.65 -17.31 -3.99
CA ASP A 28 10.13 -18.49 -3.27
C ASP A 28 9.67 -18.44 -1.79
N PHE A 29 8.56 -19.13 -1.51
CA PHE A 29 8.11 -19.43 -0.14
C PHE A 29 8.58 -20.82 0.33
N SER A 30 9.55 -21.46 -0.34
CA SER A 30 10.02 -22.80 0.04
C SER A 30 10.55 -22.88 1.46
N LYS A 31 11.12 -21.78 1.97
CA LYS A 31 11.70 -21.70 3.32
C LYS A 31 10.67 -21.38 4.42
N CYS A 32 9.58 -20.69 4.10
CA CYS A 32 8.57 -20.27 5.07
C CYS A 32 7.27 -19.90 4.36
N LYS A 33 6.16 -20.38 4.94
CA LYS A 33 4.80 -20.11 4.45
C LYS A 33 4.27 -18.85 5.13
N PRO A 34 3.84 -17.82 4.37
CA PRO A 34 3.24 -16.63 4.94
C PRO A 34 2.02 -16.97 5.79
N THR A 35 1.91 -16.33 6.94
CA THR A 35 0.78 -16.53 7.87
C THR A 35 -0.10 -15.30 7.92
N MET A 36 -1.36 -15.51 8.28
CA MET A 36 -2.28 -14.42 8.57
C MET A 36 -2.21 -14.13 10.07
N PRO A 37 -1.86 -12.90 10.50
CA PRO A 37 -1.96 -12.55 11.90
C PRO A 37 -3.44 -12.51 12.32
N ASN A 38 -3.69 -12.66 13.62
CA ASN A 38 -5.04 -12.46 14.17
C ASN A 38 -5.48 -11.00 13.90
N PRO A 39 -6.57 -10.73 13.16
CA PRO A 39 -6.91 -9.37 12.77
C PRO A 39 -7.19 -8.44 13.95
N GLY A 40 -7.88 -8.92 14.99
CA GLY A 40 -8.17 -8.13 16.19
C GLY A 40 -6.88 -7.72 16.93
N LYS A 41 -5.94 -8.65 17.11
CA LYS A 41 -4.63 -8.35 17.68
C LYS A 41 -3.83 -7.41 16.79
N PHE A 42 -3.78 -7.68 15.48
CA PHE A 42 -3.06 -6.84 14.52
C PHE A 42 -3.57 -5.40 14.52
N GLY A 43 -4.90 -5.21 14.62
CA GLY A 43 -5.52 -3.90 14.78
C GLY A 43 -5.03 -3.15 16.02
N SER A 44 -4.81 -3.84 17.13
CA SER A 44 -4.25 -3.24 18.36
C SER A 44 -2.74 -2.98 18.23
N ASP A 45 -2.01 -3.89 17.57
CA ASP A 45 -0.57 -3.78 17.33
C ASP A 45 -0.22 -2.58 16.43
N VAL A 46 -1.15 -2.13 15.57
CA VAL A 46 -1.00 -0.93 14.73
C VAL A 46 -0.79 0.35 15.56
N TYR A 47 -1.35 0.43 16.78
CA TYR A 47 -1.17 1.60 17.67
C TYR A 47 0.01 1.44 18.65
N THR A 48 0.57 0.25 18.75
CA THR A 48 1.48 -0.09 19.85
C THR A 48 2.93 0.19 19.46
N LYS A 49 3.42 1.37 19.88
CA LYS A 49 4.84 1.73 19.77
C LYS A 49 5.71 0.82 20.65
N LYS A 50 6.69 0.18 20.04
CA LYS A 50 7.70 -0.64 20.71
C LYS A 50 8.94 -0.71 19.83
N THR A 51 10.11 -0.59 20.44
CA THR A 51 11.38 -0.73 19.74
C THR A 51 11.78 -2.21 19.67
N TYR A 52 11.90 -2.74 18.45
CA TYR A 52 12.43 -4.08 18.16
C TYR A 52 13.57 -3.96 17.14
N LYS A 53 14.46 -4.95 17.00
CA LYS A 53 15.46 -4.92 15.91
C LYS A 53 14.78 -5.13 14.54
N GLY A 54 14.97 -4.19 13.62
CA GLY A 54 14.42 -4.19 12.24
C GLY A 54 15.51 -4.11 11.17
N ALA A 55 15.12 -4.08 9.88
CA ALA A 55 16.04 -4.09 8.73
C ALA A 55 16.94 -2.83 8.62
N ASP A 56 16.47 -1.69 9.12
CA ASP A 56 17.21 -0.43 9.26
C ASP A 56 17.82 -0.25 10.67
N GLY A 57 17.71 -1.27 11.52
CA GLY A 57 18.17 -1.27 12.89
C GLY A 57 17.03 -1.32 13.91
N ASN A 58 15.83 -0.76 13.65
CA ASN A 58 14.70 -0.89 14.58
C ASN A 58 13.29 -0.80 13.95
N PHE A 59 12.35 -1.68 14.34
CA PHE A 59 10.92 -1.42 14.21
C PHE A 59 10.46 -0.50 15.34
N ASP A 60 9.64 0.50 15.02
CA ASP A 60 9.07 1.44 15.98
C ASP A 60 7.69 1.01 16.48
N TYR A 61 7.04 0.07 15.78
CA TYR A 61 5.70 -0.41 16.10
C TYR A 61 5.59 -1.93 16.03
N THR A 62 4.71 -2.48 16.88
CA THR A 62 4.47 -3.93 16.99
C THR A 62 3.94 -4.53 15.68
N TYR A 63 3.09 -3.80 14.95
CA TYR A 63 2.57 -4.30 13.66
C TYR A 63 3.69 -4.54 12.64
N GLN A 64 4.78 -3.77 12.67
CA GLN A 64 5.87 -3.91 11.69
C GLN A 64 6.56 -5.24 11.87
N GLN A 65 6.91 -5.60 13.11
CA GLN A 65 7.45 -6.92 13.42
C GLN A 65 6.49 -8.04 13.01
N VAL A 66 5.22 -7.94 13.42
CA VAL A 66 4.21 -8.96 13.10
C VAL A 66 4.05 -9.12 11.58
N MET A 67 4.03 -8.01 10.84
CA MET A 67 3.92 -8.00 9.38
C MET A 67 5.14 -8.65 8.72
N PHE A 68 6.35 -8.30 9.15
CA PHE A 68 7.59 -8.86 8.61
C PHE A 68 7.72 -10.36 8.89
N GLU A 69 7.45 -10.79 10.13
CA GLU A 69 7.46 -12.20 10.52
C GLU A 69 6.39 -13.00 9.74
N SER A 70 5.18 -12.44 9.64
CA SER A 70 4.06 -13.09 8.92
C SER A 70 4.31 -13.17 7.40
N ALA A 71 5.08 -12.23 6.84
CA ALA A 71 5.51 -12.24 5.45
C ALA A 71 6.77 -13.09 5.20
N CYS A 72 7.32 -13.73 6.24
CA CYS A 72 8.57 -14.48 6.19
C CYS A 72 9.75 -13.64 5.66
N VAL A 73 9.86 -12.40 6.13
CA VAL A 73 10.98 -11.53 5.83
C VAL A 73 12.19 -11.93 6.67
N ASP A 74 13.32 -12.15 6.00
CA ASP A 74 14.63 -12.35 6.63
C ASP A 74 15.46 -11.06 6.45
N VAL A 75 15.39 -10.17 7.44
CA VAL A 75 16.02 -8.86 7.38
C VAL A 75 17.55 -8.91 7.30
N GLU A 76 18.16 -10.03 7.71
CA GLU A 76 19.62 -10.19 7.71
C GLU A 76 20.15 -10.62 6.33
N ASN A 77 19.33 -11.35 5.57
CA ASN A 77 19.75 -11.98 4.31
C ASN A 77 18.99 -11.49 3.07
N MET A 78 18.00 -10.60 3.21
CA MET A 78 17.24 -10.04 2.10
C MET A 78 17.61 -8.60 1.81
N THR A 79 17.66 -8.25 0.53
CA THR A 79 17.74 -6.86 0.09
C THR A 79 16.41 -6.14 0.33
N GLU A 80 16.44 -4.82 0.44
CA GLU A 80 15.24 -3.99 0.59
C GLU A 80 14.18 -4.26 -0.50
N LYS A 81 14.63 -4.49 -1.73
CA LYS A 81 13.75 -4.83 -2.87
C LYS A 81 13.00 -6.14 -2.63
N GLU A 82 13.68 -7.17 -2.13
CA GLU A 82 13.09 -8.47 -1.82
C GLU A 82 12.12 -8.38 -0.64
N ILE A 83 12.49 -7.61 0.40
CA ILE A 83 11.62 -7.31 1.54
C ILE A 83 10.33 -6.67 1.04
N GLY A 84 10.43 -5.59 0.27
CA GLY A 84 9.26 -4.89 -0.26
C GLY A 84 8.40 -5.79 -1.13
N GLN A 85 8.99 -6.70 -1.92
CA GLN A 85 8.24 -7.67 -2.71
C GLN A 85 7.46 -8.63 -1.82
N LYS A 86 8.10 -9.28 -0.83
CA LYS A 86 7.43 -10.18 0.11
C LYS A 86 6.29 -9.52 0.87
N LEU A 87 6.49 -8.28 1.31
CA LEU A 87 5.47 -7.52 2.03
C LEU A 87 4.25 -7.21 1.15
N ARG A 88 4.46 -6.81 -0.12
CA ARG A 88 3.37 -6.62 -1.08
C ARG A 88 2.61 -7.92 -1.34
N ASP A 89 3.33 -9.01 -1.52
CA ASP A 89 2.71 -10.30 -1.79
C ASP A 89 1.90 -10.80 -0.59
N TRP A 90 2.44 -10.64 0.63
CA TRP A 90 1.72 -10.91 1.87
C TRP A 90 0.46 -10.04 1.99
N TRP A 91 0.56 -8.75 1.66
CA TRP A 91 -0.58 -7.85 1.64
C TRP A 91 -1.65 -8.32 0.66
N ASP A 92 -1.29 -8.66 -0.57
CA ASP A 92 -2.25 -9.14 -1.58
C ASP A 92 -2.94 -10.44 -1.18
N LEU A 93 -2.25 -11.33 -0.44
CA LEU A 93 -2.83 -12.56 0.10
C LEU A 93 -3.87 -12.31 1.21
N TYR A 94 -3.70 -11.26 2.01
CA TYR A 94 -4.43 -11.08 3.27
C TYR A 94 -5.22 -9.77 3.41
N LYS A 95 -5.09 -8.80 2.51
CA LYS A 95 -5.77 -7.48 2.61
C LYS A 95 -7.29 -7.60 2.75
N GLY A 96 -7.92 -8.54 2.06
CA GLY A 96 -9.36 -8.83 2.18
C GLY A 96 -9.77 -9.65 3.42
N LYS A 97 -8.81 -10.09 4.23
CA LYS A 97 -9.02 -10.90 5.45
C LYS A 97 -8.57 -10.19 6.72
N LEU A 98 -7.74 -9.16 6.62
CA LEU A 98 -7.34 -8.27 7.72
C LEU A 98 -8.47 -7.27 8.02
N LEU A 99 -9.61 -7.82 8.41
CA LEU A 99 -10.83 -7.08 8.71
C LEU A 99 -10.90 -6.80 10.21
N ILE A 100 -11.22 -5.56 10.56
CA ILE A 100 -11.31 -5.08 11.93
C ILE A 100 -12.77 -4.89 12.31
N ASP A 101 -13.17 -5.59 13.37
CA ASP A 101 -14.46 -5.44 14.02
C ASP A 101 -14.22 -4.81 15.39
N SER A 102 -14.38 -3.50 15.46
CA SER A 102 -14.17 -2.71 16.68
C SER A 102 -15.34 -1.77 16.87
N TRP A 103 -15.86 -1.70 18.10
CA TRP A 103 -17.05 -0.90 18.44
C TRP A 103 -16.91 0.59 18.12
N ASN A 104 -15.69 1.12 18.12
CA ASN A 104 -15.41 2.51 17.77
C ASN A 104 -15.26 2.74 16.27
N PHE A 105 -15.00 1.69 15.50
CA PHE A 105 -14.77 1.83 14.08
C PHE A 105 -16.10 1.90 13.33
N ASN A 106 -16.26 2.92 12.49
CA ASN A 106 -17.51 3.20 11.78
C ASN A 106 -17.76 2.30 10.56
N VAL A 107 -16.91 1.30 10.32
CA VAL A 107 -17.08 0.27 9.29
C VAL A 107 -16.95 -1.10 9.96
N THR A 108 -18.09 -1.76 10.18
CA THR A 108 -18.11 -3.14 10.71
C THR A 108 -17.35 -4.06 9.76
N TYR A 109 -16.41 -4.85 10.28
CA TYR A 109 -15.49 -5.66 9.48
C TYR A 109 -14.73 -4.87 8.40
N GLY A 110 -14.45 -3.58 8.63
CA GLY A 110 -13.70 -2.79 7.66
C GLY A 110 -12.23 -3.17 7.59
N SER A 111 -11.59 -2.89 6.46
CA SER A 111 -10.17 -3.14 6.25
C SER A 111 -9.28 -2.43 7.28
N ILE A 112 -8.19 -3.10 7.68
CA ILE A 112 -7.18 -2.54 8.59
C ILE A 112 -6.66 -1.17 8.14
N PHE A 113 -6.59 -0.91 6.83
CA PHE A 113 -6.11 0.36 6.32
C PHE A 113 -7.07 1.50 6.64
N LYS A 114 -8.39 1.31 6.45
CA LYS A 114 -9.39 2.31 6.87
C LYS A 114 -9.41 2.47 8.37
N TYR A 115 -9.21 1.39 9.13
CA TYR A 115 -9.07 1.46 10.58
C TYR A 115 -7.86 2.29 11.01
N ALA A 116 -6.71 2.15 10.34
CA ALA A 116 -5.53 2.98 10.58
C ALA A 116 -5.80 4.46 10.28
N ILE A 117 -6.59 4.78 9.24
CA ILE A 117 -7.01 6.16 8.96
C ILE A 117 -7.96 6.67 10.05
N TYR A 118 -8.93 5.87 10.46
CA TYR A 118 -9.86 6.22 11.54
C TYR A 118 -9.12 6.59 12.83
N GLY A 119 -8.09 5.81 13.19
CA GLY A 119 -7.29 6.03 14.38
C GLY A 119 -6.11 7.00 14.23
N GLY A 120 -5.92 7.63 13.06
CA GLY A 120 -4.82 8.58 12.86
C GLY A 120 -3.42 7.95 12.85
N VAL A 121 -3.29 6.66 12.50
CA VAL A 121 -2.04 5.92 12.58
C VAL A 121 -1.16 6.17 11.36
N THR A 122 -0.46 7.29 11.35
CA THR A 122 0.36 7.74 10.22
C THR A 122 1.48 6.78 9.85
N ALA A 123 2.15 6.16 10.82
CA ALA A 123 3.26 5.23 10.54
C ALA A 123 2.82 4.05 9.65
N PHE A 124 1.66 3.45 9.94
CA PHE A 124 1.12 2.37 9.12
C PHE A 124 0.79 2.86 7.71
N ILE A 125 0.15 4.04 7.59
CA ILE A 125 -0.17 4.65 6.28
C ILE A 125 1.11 4.87 5.47
N ASP A 126 2.17 5.32 6.13
CA ASP A 126 3.46 5.63 5.50
C ASP A 126 4.16 4.36 5.01
N ASP A 127 4.16 3.29 5.82
CA ASP A 127 4.71 1.98 5.42
C ASP A 127 3.96 1.36 4.24
N VAL A 128 2.63 1.42 4.25
CA VAL A 128 1.78 0.91 3.16
C VAL A 128 2.12 1.63 1.84
N ILE A 129 2.35 2.94 1.89
CA ILE A 129 2.78 3.74 0.72
C ILE A 129 4.22 3.41 0.33
N TYR A 130 5.13 3.33 1.30
CA TYR A 130 6.55 3.07 1.07
C TYR A 130 6.77 1.74 0.35
N TYR A 131 6.15 0.67 0.86
CA TYR A 131 6.24 -0.66 0.26
C TYR A 131 5.35 -0.86 -0.97
N LYS A 132 4.57 0.16 -1.36
CA LYS A 132 3.69 0.17 -2.54
C LYS A 132 2.64 -0.94 -2.49
N PHE A 133 1.98 -1.09 -1.34
CA PHE A 133 0.85 -2.00 -1.22
C PHE A 133 -0.30 -1.52 -2.12
N ASP A 134 -1.19 -2.43 -2.49
CA ASP A 134 -2.36 -2.08 -3.30
C ASP A 134 -3.30 -1.13 -2.53
N LEU A 135 -3.29 0.14 -2.91
CA LEU A 135 -4.15 1.20 -2.36
C LEU A 135 -5.54 1.23 -3.01
N ASN A 136 -5.74 0.45 -4.09
CA ASN A 136 -6.95 0.45 -4.91
C ASN A 136 -7.89 -0.72 -4.57
N PHE A 137 -7.58 -1.46 -3.49
CA PHE A 137 -8.47 -2.47 -2.94
C PHE A 137 -9.83 -1.84 -2.55
N VAL A 138 -10.91 -2.45 -3.04
CA VAL A 138 -12.28 -2.12 -2.65
C VAL A 138 -12.65 -3.01 -1.49
N ASP A 139 -12.85 -2.40 -0.33
CA ASP A 139 -13.31 -3.09 0.87
C ASP A 139 -14.74 -3.59 0.68
N GLU A 140 -14.96 -4.89 0.83
CA GLU A 140 -16.26 -5.51 0.58
C GLU A 140 -17.31 -5.07 1.61
N SER A 141 -16.89 -4.69 2.82
CA SER A 141 -17.79 -4.35 3.93
C SER A 141 -18.62 -3.09 3.69
N ASP A 142 -18.13 -2.15 2.89
CA ASP A 142 -18.84 -0.90 2.56
C ASP A 142 -18.74 -0.51 1.07
N GLY A 143 -18.05 -1.31 0.26
CA GLY A 143 -17.84 -1.07 -1.15
C GLY A 143 -17.02 0.19 -1.47
N ARG A 144 -16.18 0.68 -0.57
CA ARG A 144 -15.34 1.88 -0.75
C ARG A 144 -13.85 1.55 -0.79
N THR A 145 -13.08 2.26 -1.61
CA THR A 145 -11.61 2.25 -1.48
C THR A 145 -11.17 3.00 -0.22
N VAL A 146 -9.88 2.90 0.12
CA VAL A 146 -9.29 3.74 1.19
C VAL A 146 -9.46 5.23 0.89
N LEU A 147 -9.33 5.63 -0.39
CA LEU A 147 -9.43 7.03 -0.79
C LEU A 147 -10.87 7.56 -0.70
N ASP A 148 -11.86 6.74 -1.08
CA ASP A 148 -13.27 7.05 -0.85
C ASP A 148 -13.55 7.26 0.64
N TYR A 149 -13.08 6.34 1.47
CA TYR A 149 -13.23 6.43 2.93
C TYR A 149 -12.62 7.72 3.49
N THR A 150 -11.36 8.04 3.17
CA THR A 150 -10.69 9.27 3.65
C THR A 150 -11.44 10.53 3.23
N ARG A 151 -11.92 10.60 1.98
CA ARG A 151 -12.72 11.73 1.49
C ARG A 151 -14.01 11.88 2.29
N ASP A 152 -14.69 10.78 2.57
CA ASP A 152 -15.97 10.81 3.27
C ASP A 152 -15.79 11.15 4.74
N GLU A 153 -14.74 10.66 5.41
CA GLU A 153 -14.37 11.13 6.76
C GLU A 153 -14.05 12.63 6.75
N MET A 154 -13.30 13.12 5.77
CA MET A 154 -12.97 14.56 5.67
C MET A 154 -14.24 15.43 5.62
N LYS A 155 -15.30 14.98 4.94
CA LYS A 155 -16.58 15.70 4.85
C LYS A 155 -17.35 15.77 6.17
N LYS A 156 -17.09 14.87 7.12
CA LYS A 156 -17.74 14.83 8.43
C LYS A 156 -17.18 15.86 9.42
N HIS A 157 -16.04 16.46 9.11
CA HIS A 157 -15.34 17.39 10.00
C HIS A 157 -15.40 18.82 9.48
N GLU A 158 -15.44 19.79 10.42
CA GLU A 158 -15.42 21.23 10.12
C GLU A 158 -14.17 21.64 9.33
N GLU A 159 -14.33 22.64 8.47
CA GLU A 159 -13.31 23.07 7.50
C GLU A 159 -11.95 23.41 8.14
N ASN A 160 -11.97 24.03 9.31
CA ASN A 160 -10.77 24.49 10.02
C ASN A 160 -10.29 23.51 11.10
N SER A 161 -10.88 22.32 11.23
CA SER A 161 -10.49 21.36 12.26
C SER A 161 -9.13 20.69 11.93
N ALA A 162 -8.34 20.44 12.97
CA ALA A 162 -7.05 19.74 12.84
C ALA A 162 -7.21 18.35 12.20
N ILE A 163 -8.30 17.64 12.52
CA ILE A 163 -8.63 16.33 11.97
C ILE A 163 -8.87 16.43 10.47
N ARG A 164 -9.66 17.40 10.00
CA ARG A 164 -9.90 17.60 8.57
C ARG A 164 -8.61 17.93 7.82
N LYS A 165 -7.75 18.78 8.41
CA LYS A 165 -6.44 19.08 7.82
C LYS A 165 -5.60 17.82 7.65
N TRP A 166 -5.50 17.00 8.70
CA TRP A 166 -4.78 15.72 8.63
C TRP A 166 -5.38 14.75 7.60
N LEU A 167 -6.71 14.63 7.53
CA LEU A 167 -7.40 13.81 6.53
C LEU A 167 -7.13 14.31 5.10
N LYS A 168 -7.11 15.63 4.90
CA LYS A 168 -6.78 16.25 3.60
C LYS A 168 -5.34 15.93 3.19
N ASP A 169 -4.37 16.12 4.09
CA ASP A 169 -2.96 15.82 3.83
C ASP A 169 -2.77 14.33 3.52
N THR A 170 -3.45 13.45 4.28
CA THR A 170 -3.47 12.00 4.06
C THR A 170 -4.08 11.65 2.70
N TYR A 171 -5.22 12.24 2.34
CA TYR A 171 -5.87 12.05 1.05
C TYR A 171 -4.95 12.44 -0.11
N GLU A 172 -4.28 13.59 -0.03
CA GLU A 172 -3.32 14.03 -1.04
C GLU A 172 -2.11 13.10 -1.15
N LYS A 173 -1.62 12.60 -0.01
CA LYS A 173 -0.52 11.61 0.04
C LYS A 173 -0.91 10.30 -0.66
N LEU A 174 -2.11 9.78 -0.36
CA LEU A 174 -2.66 8.58 -1.00
C LEU A 174 -2.82 8.77 -2.52
N ARG A 175 -3.37 9.92 -2.95
CA ARG A 175 -3.49 10.27 -4.37
C ARG A 175 -2.14 10.27 -5.09
N LYS A 176 -1.13 10.93 -4.51
CA LYS A 176 0.24 10.97 -5.05
C LYS A 176 0.86 9.57 -5.15
N ALA A 177 0.51 8.67 -4.23
CA ALA A 177 0.93 7.27 -4.24
C ALA A 177 0.14 6.38 -5.24
N GLY A 178 -0.82 6.95 -5.99
CA GLY A 178 -1.59 6.22 -7.01
C GLY A 178 -2.91 5.62 -6.52
N ALA A 179 -3.37 5.98 -5.31
CA ALA A 179 -4.69 5.60 -4.84
C ALA A 179 -5.79 6.28 -5.68
N LYS A 180 -6.86 5.55 -5.90
CA LYS A 180 -8.01 5.95 -6.71
C LYS A 180 -9.31 5.75 -5.94
N HIS A 181 -10.31 6.52 -6.32
CA HIS A 181 -11.69 6.25 -5.94
C HIS A 181 -12.19 5.01 -6.68
N LYS A 182 -13.16 4.31 -6.11
CA LYS A 182 -13.80 3.16 -6.77
C LYS A 182 -14.32 3.49 -8.17
N SER A 183 -14.82 4.71 -8.37
CA SER A 183 -15.32 5.19 -9.67
C SER A 183 -14.22 5.38 -10.74
N GLU A 184 -12.95 5.28 -10.37
CA GLU A 184 -11.78 5.48 -11.25
C GLU A 184 -11.00 4.17 -11.49
N LEU A 185 -11.49 3.06 -10.93
CA LEU A 185 -10.89 1.72 -11.06
C LEU A 185 -11.31 1.05 -12.37
#